data_AF-A0A7K1FLR9-F1
#
_entry.id   AF-A0A7K1FLR9-F1
#
_cell.length_a   1.000
_cell.length_b   1.000
_cell.length_c   1.000
_cell.angle_alpha   90.00
_cell.angle_beta   90.00
_cell.angle_gamma   90.00
#
_symmetry.space_group_name_H-M   'P 1'
#
loop_
_entity.id
_entity.type
_entity.pdbx_description
1 polymer ?
#
loop_
_entity_poly.entity_id
_entity_poly.type
_entity_poly.pdbx_seq_one_letter_code
_entity_poly.pdbx_strand_id
1 'polypeptide(L)' 'MHIVVPPPGGVRDRVFRPPADTGPGFVFMDGPGPLDLPCGSCGRVLLRGLRELLPVPHLLFECPGCAALNAICPPEPA' A
#
# COMPACT_ATOMS: atom_id res chain seq x y z
N MET A 1 20.27 7.84 6.26
CA MET A 1 18.84 7.47 6.33
C MET A 1 18.48 7.33 7.80
N HIS A 2 17.60 8.19 8.33
CA HIS A 2 17.26 8.19 9.75
C HIS A 2 16.12 7.21 10.01
N ILE A 3 16.33 6.29 10.95
CA ILE A 3 15.33 5.33 11.41
C ILE A 3 14.54 6.01 12.53
N VAL A 4 13.23 6.21 12.32
CA VAL A 4 12.30 6.65 13.37
C VAL A 4 11.83 5.41 14.13
N VAL A 5 12.23 5.27 15.39
CA VAL A 5 11.75 4.20 16.27
C VAL A 5 10.52 4.71 17.02
N PRO A 6 9.32 4.12 16.82
CA PRO A 6 8.14 4.49 17.58
C PRO A 6 8.18 3.91 19.01
N PRO A 7 7.68 4.64 20.02
CA PRO A 7 7.63 4.19 21.41
C PRO A 7 6.60 3.05 21.64
N PRO A 8 6.70 2.33 22.78
CA PRO A 8 5.81 1.20 23.08
C PRO A 8 4.37 1.70 23.28
N GLY A 9 3.42 1.23 22.46
CA GLY A 9 2.02 1.69 22.53
C GLY A 9 1.29 1.94 21.20
N GLY A 10 1.82 1.48 20.08
CA GLY A 10 1.01 1.13 18.91
C GLY A 10 1.27 2.00 17.70
N VAL A 11 2.01 1.45 16.74
CA VAL A 11 1.90 1.92 15.36
C VAL A 11 0.55 1.41 14.85
N ARG A 12 -0.45 2.29 14.86
CA ARG A 12 -1.68 2.12 14.09
C ARG A 12 -1.32 1.99 12.61
N ASP A 13 -2.20 1.34 11.84
CA ASP A 13 -2.01 1.18 10.40
C ASP A 13 -1.57 2.48 9.72
N ARG A 14 -0.44 2.42 9.00
CA ARG A 14 0.12 3.52 8.20
C ARG A 14 -0.58 3.52 6.86
N VAL A 15 -1.56 4.40 6.72
CA VAL A 15 -2.32 4.57 5.49
C VAL A 15 -1.69 5.65 4.61
N PHE A 16 -1.18 5.25 3.44
CA PHE A 16 -0.77 6.13 2.36
C PHE A 16 -2.00 6.51 1.54
N ARG A 17 -2.28 7.82 1.50
CA ARG A 17 -3.38 8.37 0.72
C ARG A 17 -2.85 9.05 -0.54
N PRO A 18 -3.56 8.92 -1.67
CA PRO A 18 -3.17 9.60 -2.89
C PRO A 18 -3.41 11.11 -2.75
N PRO A 19 -2.60 11.98 -3.39
CA PRO A 19 -2.94 13.39 -3.54
C PRO A 19 -4.31 13.60 -4.21
N ALA A 20 -4.99 14.70 -3.86
CA ALA A 20 -6.35 14.99 -4.32
C ALA A 20 -6.47 15.13 -5.86
N ASP A 21 -5.37 15.45 -6.54
CA ASP A 21 -5.24 15.69 -7.98
C ASP A 21 -4.65 14.49 -8.75
N THR A 22 -4.72 13.29 -8.17
CA THR A 22 -4.15 12.09 -8.82
C THR A 22 -4.92 11.66 -10.06
N GLY A 23 -4.27 11.75 -11.21
CA GLY A 23 -4.78 11.26 -12.49
C GLY A 23 -4.89 9.72 -12.55
N PRO A 24 -5.51 9.17 -13.60
CA PRO A 24 -5.77 7.72 -13.74
C PRO A 24 -4.51 6.83 -13.76
N GLY A 25 -3.34 7.39 -14.11
CA GLY A 25 -2.06 6.66 -14.14
C GLY A 25 -1.27 6.66 -12.83
N PHE A 26 -1.77 7.31 -11.77
CA PHE A 26 -1.06 7.38 -10.48
C PHE A 26 -0.86 6.01 -9.85
N VAL A 27 0.37 5.79 -9.38
CA VAL A 27 0.82 4.66 -8.54
C VAL A 27 1.67 5.22 -7.39
N PHE A 28 1.63 4.59 -6.22
CA PHE A 28 2.42 5.01 -5.06
C PHE A 28 3.90 4.64 -5.19
N MET A 29 4.19 3.57 -5.93
CA MET A 29 5.55 3.13 -6.23
C MET A 29 5.61 2.66 -7.68
N ASP A 30 6.70 3.00 -8.36
CA ASP A 30 7.02 2.54 -9.71
C ASP A 30 8.45 1.98 -9.71
N GLY A 31 8.59 0.76 -10.20
CA GLY A 31 9.83 -0.01 -10.13
C GLY A 31 10.04 -0.87 -11.38
N PRO A 32 11.23 -1.49 -11.52
CA PRO A 32 11.57 -2.28 -12.71
C PRO A 32 11.21 -3.78 -12.58
N GLY A 33 10.55 -4.18 -11.50
CA GLY A 33 10.17 -5.58 -11.26
C GLY A 33 9.02 -6.05 -12.15
N PRO A 34 8.71 -7.35 -12.15
CA PRO A 34 7.68 -7.91 -13.03
C PRO A 34 6.27 -7.90 -12.44
N LEU A 35 6.08 -7.48 -11.18
CA LEU A 35 4.81 -7.61 -10.46
C LEU A 35 4.13 -6.26 -10.24
N ASP A 36 2.83 -6.20 -10.46
CA ASP A 36 1.99 -5.08 -10.10
C ASP A 36 1.06 -5.46 -8.94
N LEU A 37 0.80 -4.51 -8.02
CA LEU A 37 -0.21 -4.66 -6.99
C LEU A 37 -1.47 -3.87 -7.38
N PRO A 38 -2.52 -4.54 -7.89
CA PRO A 38 -3.81 -3.91 -8.11
C PRO A 38 -4.58 -3.74 -6.80
N CYS A 39 -5.49 -2.77 -6.80
CA CYS A 39 -6.54 -2.66 -5.81
C CYS A 39 -7.44 -3.90 -5.90
N GLY A 40 -7.63 -4.61 -4.79
CA GLY A 40 -8.50 -5.79 -4.75
C GLY A 40 -9.99 -5.52 -4.99
N SER A 41 -10.43 -4.25 -4.92
CA SER A 41 -11.82 -3.86 -5.16
C SER A 41 -12.08 -3.46 -6.61
N CYS A 42 -11.32 -2.50 -7.17
CA CYS A 42 -11.56 -1.99 -8.52
C CYS A 42 -10.51 -2.38 -9.57
N GLY A 43 -9.49 -3.17 -9.20
CA GLY A 43 -8.44 -3.65 -10.12
C GLY A 43 -7.40 -2.60 -10.52
N ARG A 44 -7.56 -1.33 -10.11
CA ARG A 44 -6.61 -0.26 -10.43
C ARG A 44 -5.23 -0.55 -9.84
N VAL A 45 -4.18 -0.47 -10.65
CA VAL A 45 -2.78 -0.63 -10.18
C VAL A 45 -2.43 0.46 -9.17
N LEU A 46 -2.00 0.05 -7.98
CA LEU A 46 -1.57 0.93 -6.89
C LEU A 46 -0.05 0.99 -6.79
N LEU A 47 0.62 -0.14 -6.99
CA LEU A 47 2.09 -0.26 -7.02
C LEU A 47 2.49 -0.95 -8.31
N ARG A 48 3.49 -0.44 -9.02
CA ARG A 48 3.98 -0.98 -10.27
C ARG A 48 5.40 -1.52 -10.13
N GLY A 49 5.66 -2.64 -10.79
CA GLY A 49 7.00 -3.21 -10.96
C GLY A 49 7.73 -3.50 -9.66
N LEU A 50 7.02 -4.15 -8.74
CA LEU A 50 7.57 -4.76 -7.54
C LEU A 50 8.39 -5.99 -7.90
N ARG A 51 9.50 -6.19 -7.20
CA ARG A 51 10.30 -7.43 -7.32
C ARG A 51 9.62 -8.61 -6.62
N GLU A 52 8.96 -8.32 -5.52
CA GLU A 52 8.25 -9.27 -4.67
C GLU A 52 7.13 -8.55 -3.92
N LEU A 53 6.04 -9.27 -3.64
CA LEU A 53 4.95 -8.81 -2.77
C LEU A 53 5.17 -9.32 -1.36
N LEU A 54 5.89 -8.56 -0.55
CA LEU A 54 6.04 -8.86 0.87
C LEU A 54 4.94 -8.14 1.67
N PRO A 55 4.14 -8.86 2.48
CA PRO A 55 3.21 -8.21 3.39
C PRO A 55 4.01 -7.38 4.38
N VAL A 56 3.82 -6.06 4.36
CA VAL A 56 4.33 -5.17 5.40
C VAL A 56 3.17 -4.94 6.35
N PRO A 57 3.17 -5.56 7.54
CA PRO A 57 2.10 -5.35 8.51
C PRO A 57 1.91 -3.87 8.79
N HIS A 58 0.66 -3.45 8.95
CA HIS A 58 0.30 -2.06 9.24
C HIS A 58 0.70 -1.06 8.14
N LEU A 59 0.87 -1.48 6.89
CA LEU A 59 1.10 -0.60 5.74
C LEU A 59 -0.05 -0.74 4.75
N LEU A 60 -0.86 0.31 4.63
CA LEU A 60 -2.04 0.36 3.76
C LEU A 60 -1.90 1.48 2.73
N PHE A 61 -2.48 1.29 1.55
CA PHE A 61 -2.55 2.20 0.43
C PHE A 61 -4.02 2.37 0.06
N GLU A 62 -4.49 3.61 0.07
CA GLU A 62 -5.86 3.96 -0.30
C GLU A 62 -5.98 4.08 -1.82
N CYS A 63 -6.92 3.35 -2.40
CA CYS A 63 -7.15 3.41 -3.84
C CYS A 63 -7.81 4.75 -4.24
N PRO A 64 -7.21 5.55 -5.14
CA PRO A 64 -7.81 6.79 -5.61
C PRO A 64 -9.11 6.60 -6.39
N GLY A 65 -9.36 5.38 -6.91
CA GLY A 65 -10.57 5.09 -7.69
C GLY A 65 -11.80 4.71 -6.87
N CYS A 66 -11.62 3.97 -5.77
CA CYS A 66 -12.73 3.42 -4.99
C CYS A 66 -12.59 3.60 -3.47
N ALA A 67 -11.55 4.31 -3.01
CA ALA A 67 -11.19 4.51 -1.61
C ALA A 67 -10.94 3.22 -0.79
N ALA A 68 -10.93 2.04 -1.43
CA ALA A 68 -10.60 0.80 -0.76
C ALA A 68 -9.11 0.77 -0.37
N LEU A 69 -8.82 0.27 0.83
CA LEU A 69 -7.46 0.00 1.29
C LEU A 69 -6.99 -1.34 0.71
N ASN A 70 -5.71 -1.47 0.33
CA ASN A 70 -5.15 -2.77 0.02
C ASN A 70 -5.17 -3.63 1.31
N ALA A 71 -6.17 -4.49 1.43
CA ALA A 71 -6.24 -5.43 2.53
C ALA A 71 -5.23 -6.56 2.28
N ILE A 72 -3.97 -6.36 2.64
CA ILE A 72 -3.18 -7.49 3.08
C ILE A 72 -3.48 -7.63 4.56
N CYS A 73 -4.63 -8.22 4.87
CA CYS A 73 -4.94 -8.65 6.22
C CYS A 73 -3.97 -9.81 6.52
N PRO A 74 -2.99 -9.68 7.44
CA PRO A 74 -2.32 -10.88 7.91
C PRO A 74 -3.40 -11.81 8.48
N PRO A 75 -3.34 -13.14 8.27
CA PRO A 75 -4.25 -14.05 8.94
C PRO A 75 -4.20 -13.78 10.44
N GLU A 76 -5.36 -13.72 11.10
CA GLU A 76 -5.41 -13.61 12.56
C GLU A 76 -4.57 -14.75 13.16
N PRO A 77 -3.72 -14.47 14.16
CA PRO A 77 -3.10 -15.56 14.90
C PRO A 77 -4.21 -16.37 15.57
N ALA A 78 -4.21 -17.68 15.28
CA ALA A 78 -5.10 -18.66 15.90
C ALA A 78 -4.87 -18.78 17.42
#